data_AF-A0A6P7HPK5-F1
#
_entry.id   AF-A0A6P7HPK5-F1
#
_cell.length_a   1.000
_cell.length_b   1.000
_cell.length_c   1.000
_cell.angle_alpha   90.00
_cell.angle_beta   90.00
_cell.angle_gamma   90.00
#
_symmetry.space_group_name_H-M   'P 1'
#
loop_
_entity.id
_entity.type
_entity.pdbx_description
1 polymer ?
#
loop_
_entity_poly.entity_id
_entity_poly.type
_entity_poly.pdbx_seq_one_letter_code
_entity_poly.pdbx_strand_id
1 'polypeptide(L)'
;MVRLLFVCFVVVLGLMCFSAAPLAAAPTGSSYLPGTGRFWHITDLHLDPTYHLAPDPTKVCFSSKGVPAAHAGLFGDFLCDSPYSLIQSAFSHMSTLTQPQDFIIWTGDSPPHVPVDELSTDIVIQVISNMTQTIRQHFPNLTVYPALGNHDYWPQDQMPTSTNAIYQAAAQLWKPWLQPDALSTLSQGGYYTQLVEPGLRVISLNTILYYGPDKVTSNMTDPAGQYKWLQKTLEKAAQSLEKVYIIAHVPVGYLPFARNVTAITETHNEKLVAIFREYSHVIAGQFYGHTHRDSIMVLLDQQGKPVNSVFVSPAVTPIKSVLEPYSNNPAFRVYLYNNKDYTLLDIWQYYLNLTEANEKQRSDWKLEYIMTEAFGLTDLLPQSLLQLGLSFRLLHSKDFDKYFSHFMVSYNSSIICDGYCKVIQVCAVLYLDEPSYSECISKGQW
;
A
#
# COMPACT_ATOMS: atom_id res chain seq x y z
N MET A 1 -74.31 -36.51 -15.83
CA MET A 1 -73.28 -37.42 -16.38
C MET A 1 -71.92 -36.82 -16.07
N VAL A 2 -71.09 -37.58 -15.33
CA VAL A 2 -69.65 -37.41 -15.08
C VAL A 2 -69.15 -36.14 -14.35
N ARG A 3 -68.76 -36.34 -13.09
CA ARG A 3 -67.88 -35.48 -12.28
C ARG A 3 -66.44 -35.56 -12.83
N LEU A 4 -65.78 -34.43 -13.06
CA LEU A 4 -64.37 -34.38 -13.43
C LEU A 4 -63.50 -34.20 -12.17
N LEU A 5 -62.60 -35.16 -11.94
CA LEU A 5 -61.52 -35.06 -10.95
C LEU A 5 -60.48 -34.02 -11.41
N PHE A 6 -60.07 -33.13 -10.51
CA PHE A 6 -58.81 -32.39 -10.64
C PHE A 6 -57.83 -32.91 -9.59
N VAL A 7 -56.73 -33.48 -10.07
CA VAL A 7 -55.59 -33.99 -9.29
C VAL A 7 -54.62 -32.83 -9.04
N CYS A 8 -54.16 -32.71 -7.80
CA CYS A 8 -53.16 -31.77 -7.31
C CYS A 8 -51.81 -31.89 -8.05
N PHE A 9 -51.23 -30.75 -8.42
CA PHE A 9 -49.78 -30.57 -8.50
C PHE A 9 -49.38 -29.41 -7.59
N VAL A 10 -48.78 -29.72 -6.45
CA VAL A 10 -48.12 -28.75 -5.58
C VAL A 10 -46.71 -28.57 -6.13
N VAL A 11 -46.43 -27.42 -6.72
CA VAL A 11 -45.06 -27.00 -7.08
C VAL A 11 -44.44 -26.41 -5.82
N VAL A 12 -43.48 -27.12 -5.22
CA VAL A 12 -42.64 -26.59 -4.14
C VAL A 12 -41.56 -25.71 -4.78
N LEU A 13 -41.75 -24.39 -4.77
CA LEU A 13 -40.67 -23.44 -5.03
C LEU A 13 -39.81 -23.36 -3.77
N GLY A 14 -38.64 -24.01 -3.80
CA GLY A 14 -37.59 -23.79 -2.81
C GLY A 14 -36.96 -22.41 -3.02
N LEU A 15 -37.28 -21.46 -2.14
CA LEU A 15 -36.48 -20.24 -2.00
C LEU A 15 -35.12 -20.62 -1.40
N MET A 16 -34.08 -20.68 -2.24
CA MET A 16 -32.71 -20.59 -1.76
C MET A 16 -32.45 -19.16 -1.31
N CYS A 17 -32.59 -18.91 -0.01
CA CYS A 17 -32.03 -17.72 0.62
C CYS A 17 -30.50 -17.82 0.54
N PHE A 18 -29.90 -17.08 -0.41
CA PHE A 18 -28.49 -16.72 -0.30
C PHE A 18 -28.35 -15.84 0.94
N SER A 19 -27.74 -16.38 1.98
CA SER A 19 -27.31 -15.64 3.15
C SER A 19 -26.17 -14.71 2.75
N ALA A 20 -26.50 -13.46 2.43
CA ALA A 20 -25.51 -12.40 2.42
C ALA A 20 -24.97 -12.29 3.85
N ALA A 21 -23.67 -12.50 4.01
CA ALA A 21 -22.99 -12.23 5.28
C ALA A 21 -23.24 -10.75 5.66
N PRO A 22 -23.60 -10.44 6.92
CA PRO A 22 -23.78 -9.07 7.34
C PRO A 22 -22.47 -8.32 7.19
N LEU A 23 -22.50 -7.20 6.45
CA LEU A 23 -21.41 -6.23 6.38
C LEU A 23 -21.13 -5.73 7.80
N ALA A 24 -19.97 -6.10 8.36
CA ALA A 24 -19.51 -5.58 9.63
C ALA A 24 -19.17 -4.09 9.44
N ALA A 25 -19.93 -3.21 10.09
CA ALA A 25 -19.49 -1.84 10.26
C ALA A 25 -18.18 -1.84 11.07
N ALA A 26 -17.21 -1.00 10.71
CA ALA A 26 -16.06 -0.77 11.56
C ALA A 26 -16.55 -0.47 12.99
N PRO A 27 -15.97 -1.08 14.04
CA PRO A 27 -16.40 -0.84 15.41
C PRO A 27 -16.42 0.67 15.70
N THR A 28 -17.61 1.25 15.74
CA THR A 28 -17.84 2.68 16.01
C THR A 28 -17.78 2.99 17.51
N GLY A 29 -17.52 1.98 18.34
CA GLY A 29 -17.42 2.08 19.79
C GLY A 29 -15.99 2.29 20.26
N SER A 30 -15.80 3.33 21.08
CA SER A 30 -14.61 3.71 21.85
C SER A 30 -14.04 2.61 22.79
N SER A 31 -14.33 1.33 22.61
CA SER A 31 -13.84 0.22 23.44
C SER A 31 -12.71 -0.53 22.74
N TYR A 32 -11.62 0.17 22.39
CA TYR A 32 -10.38 -0.54 22.06
C TYR A 32 -9.75 -1.07 23.33
N LEU A 33 -9.05 -2.20 23.21
CA LEU A 33 -8.30 -2.81 24.29
C LEU A 33 -7.36 -1.75 24.91
N PRO A 34 -7.36 -1.59 26.24
CA PRO A 34 -6.36 -0.76 26.91
C PRO A 34 -4.96 -1.16 26.44
N GLY A 35 -4.17 -0.20 25.95
CA GLY A 35 -2.82 -0.47 25.46
C GLY A 35 -2.65 -0.54 23.94
N THR A 36 -3.66 -0.13 23.16
CA THR A 36 -3.57 -0.10 21.69
C THR A 36 -3.41 1.32 21.15
N GLY A 37 -2.39 1.54 20.32
CA GLY A 37 -2.20 2.71 19.49
C GLY A 37 -2.68 2.48 18.05
N ARG A 38 -2.79 3.56 17.28
CA ARG A 38 -3.28 3.55 15.89
C ARG A 38 -2.44 4.46 14.99
N PHE A 39 -2.26 4.07 13.73
CA PHE A 39 -1.84 4.98 12.68
C PHE A 39 -2.46 4.66 11.32
N TRP A 40 -2.67 5.68 10.51
CA TRP A 40 -3.14 5.55 9.12
C TRP A 40 -1.97 5.36 8.17
N HIS A 41 -2.19 4.61 7.09
CA HIS A 41 -1.27 4.50 5.97
C HIS A 41 -2.02 4.86 4.68
N ILE A 42 -1.57 5.93 4.04
CA ILE A 42 -2.03 6.38 2.72
C ILE A 42 -0.85 6.35 1.75
N THR A 43 -1.09 6.04 0.48
CA THR A 43 -0.05 5.92 -0.52
C THR A 43 -0.63 6.07 -1.93
N ASP A 44 0.22 6.42 -2.90
CA ASP A 44 -0.09 6.35 -4.33
C ASP A 44 -1.39 7.10 -4.64
N LEU A 45 -1.37 8.39 -4.30
CA LEU A 45 -2.52 9.27 -4.49
C LEU A 45 -2.73 9.57 -5.97
N HIS A 46 -1.63 9.78 -6.70
CA HIS A 46 -1.57 10.12 -8.12
C HIS A 46 -2.71 11.04 -8.54
N LEU A 47 -2.65 12.31 -8.12
CA LEU A 47 -3.59 13.32 -8.59
C LEU A 47 -3.38 13.52 -10.10
N ASP A 48 -4.43 13.31 -10.89
CA ASP A 48 -4.52 13.84 -12.26
C ASP A 48 -5.27 15.19 -12.24
N PRO A 49 -4.57 16.34 -12.34
CA PRO A 49 -5.19 17.65 -12.35
C PRO A 49 -6.02 17.91 -13.62
N THR A 50 -5.85 17.09 -14.66
CA THR A 50 -6.54 17.22 -15.94
C THR A 50 -7.87 16.49 -15.98
N TYR A 51 -8.18 15.66 -14.97
CA TYR A 51 -9.40 14.87 -14.95
C TYR A 51 -10.65 15.74 -15.04
N HIS A 52 -11.45 15.53 -16.07
CA HIS A 52 -12.77 16.13 -16.22
C HIS A 52 -13.68 15.22 -17.07
N LEU A 53 -14.98 15.22 -16.80
CA LEU A 53 -15.92 14.48 -17.63
C LEU A 53 -16.07 15.18 -18.98
N ALA A 54 -15.73 14.47 -20.05
CA ALA A 54 -15.76 14.98 -21.43
C ALA A 54 -16.63 14.08 -22.33
N PRO A 55 -17.31 14.63 -23.36
CA PRO A 55 -18.02 13.82 -24.34
C PRO A 55 -17.12 12.87 -25.13
N ASP A 56 -15.86 13.27 -25.36
CA ASP A 56 -14.83 12.42 -25.93
C ASP A 56 -14.13 11.64 -24.81
N PRO A 57 -14.31 10.31 -24.72
CA PRO A 57 -13.72 9.51 -23.64
C PRO A 57 -12.18 9.48 -23.67
N THR A 58 -11.53 9.90 -24.77
CA THR A 58 -10.07 10.00 -24.85
C THR A 58 -9.52 11.29 -24.24
N LYS A 59 -10.40 12.22 -23.86
CA LYS A 59 -10.06 13.54 -23.29
C LYS A 59 -10.42 13.68 -21.82
N VAL A 60 -10.86 12.60 -21.18
CA VAL A 60 -11.26 12.61 -19.77
C VAL A 60 -10.07 12.92 -18.85
N CYS A 61 -8.92 12.30 -19.09
CA CYS A 61 -7.73 12.40 -18.26
C CYS A 61 -6.48 12.20 -19.11
N PHE A 62 -5.40 12.89 -18.78
CA PHE A 62 -4.13 12.74 -19.52
C PHE A 62 -3.43 11.44 -19.14
N SER A 63 -3.66 10.93 -17.92
CA SER A 63 -3.08 9.68 -17.44
C SER A 63 -3.52 8.46 -18.26
N SER A 64 -4.67 8.50 -18.96
CA SER A 64 -5.08 7.41 -19.86
C SER A 64 -4.26 7.37 -21.16
N LYS A 65 -3.47 8.40 -21.44
CA LYS A 65 -2.60 8.51 -22.63
C LYS A 65 -3.39 8.33 -23.94
N GLY A 66 -4.61 8.87 -23.96
CA GLY A 66 -5.52 8.81 -25.11
C GLY A 66 -6.34 7.52 -25.19
N VAL A 67 -6.20 6.60 -24.24
CA VAL A 67 -7.11 5.45 -24.15
C VAL A 67 -8.50 5.95 -23.69
N PRO A 68 -9.60 5.52 -24.35
CA PRO A 68 -10.96 5.90 -23.96
C PRO A 68 -11.34 5.47 -22.53
N ALA A 69 -11.55 6.42 -21.62
CA ALA A 69 -12.14 6.21 -20.30
C ALA A 69 -13.68 6.25 -20.37
N ALA A 70 -14.26 5.22 -20.98
CA ALA A 70 -15.69 5.21 -21.34
C ALA A 70 -16.66 5.11 -20.14
N HIS A 71 -16.17 4.74 -18.95
CA HIS A 71 -16.98 4.59 -17.73
C HIS A 71 -16.60 5.63 -16.67
N ALA A 72 -15.99 6.74 -17.11
CA ALA A 72 -15.59 7.83 -16.25
C ALA A 72 -16.77 8.43 -15.50
N GLY A 73 -16.60 8.61 -14.19
CA GLY A 73 -17.58 9.24 -13.32
C GLY A 73 -16.93 10.22 -12.35
N LEU A 74 -17.72 10.76 -11.42
CA LEU A 74 -17.26 11.82 -10.50
C LEU A 74 -16.01 11.44 -9.70
N PHE A 75 -15.81 10.17 -9.39
CA PHE A 75 -14.73 9.69 -8.54
C PHE A 75 -13.59 9.00 -9.31
N GLY A 76 -13.62 9.01 -10.65
CA GLY A 76 -12.53 8.47 -11.47
C GLY A 76 -12.98 7.45 -12.50
N ASP A 77 -12.00 6.78 -13.10
CA ASP A 77 -12.13 5.65 -14.02
C ASP A 77 -10.91 4.74 -13.80
N PHE A 78 -11.02 3.43 -14.01
CA PHE A 78 -9.88 2.51 -13.86
C PHE A 78 -8.76 2.73 -14.90
N LEU A 79 -8.96 3.54 -15.92
CA LEU A 79 -7.93 3.97 -16.88
C LEU A 79 -7.37 5.37 -16.58
N CYS A 80 -7.85 6.00 -15.52
CA CYS A 80 -7.41 7.32 -15.09
C CYS A 80 -6.75 7.25 -13.72
N ASP A 81 -5.83 8.17 -13.49
CA ASP A 81 -5.38 8.52 -12.16
C ASP A 81 -6.46 9.31 -11.41
N SER A 82 -6.23 9.53 -10.11
CA SER A 82 -7.24 10.07 -9.21
C SER A 82 -7.66 11.49 -9.61
N PRO A 83 -8.96 11.75 -9.83
CA PRO A 83 -9.43 13.13 -9.75
C PRO A 83 -9.30 13.64 -8.31
N TYR A 84 -9.20 14.96 -8.17
CA TYR A 84 -9.15 15.58 -6.83
C TYR A 84 -10.36 15.24 -5.96
N SER A 85 -11.54 15.04 -6.56
CA SER A 85 -12.76 14.60 -5.87
C SER A 85 -12.60 13.24 -5.17
N LEU A 86 -11.88 12.30 -5.76
CA LEU A 86 -11.61 10.99 -5.15
C LEU A 86 -10.76 11.14 -3.90
N ILE A 87 -9.63 11.85 -4.01
CA ILE A 87 -8.70 12.11 -2.90
C ILE A 87 -9.40 12.85 -1.77
N GLN A 88 -10.17 13.89 -2.10
CA GLN A 88 -10.99 14.63 -1.13
C GLN A 88 -12.00 13.73 -0.42
N SER A 89 -12.65 12.81 -1.15
CA SER A 89 -13.61 11.88 -0.55
C SER A 89 -12.94 10.90 0.41
N ALA A 90 -11.74 10.40 0.08
CA ALA A 90 -10.96 9.50 0.91
C ALA A 90 -10.60 10.17 2.24
N PHE A 91 -10.01 11.37 2.18
CA PHE A 91 -9.62 12.11 3.38
C PHE A 91 -10.81 12.59 4.19
N SER A 92 -11.91 12.99 3.55
CA SER A 92 -13.14 13.33 4.26
C SER A 92 -13.65 12.15 5.08
N HIS A 93 -13.71 10.94 4.50
CA HIS A 93 -14.13 9.76 5.24
C HIS A 93 -13.13 9.40 6.35
N MET A 94 -11.84 9.35 6.04
CA MET A 94 -10.77 9.04 6.99
C MET A 94 -10.79 10.00 8.20
N SER A 95 -11.04 11.29 7.98
CA SER A 95 -11.13 12.31 9.05
C SER A 95 -12.21 11.99 10.10
N THR A 96 -13.34 11.42 9.68
CA THR A 96 -14.43 11.05 10.60
C THR A 96 -14.08 9.88 11.53
N LEU A 97 -13.10 9.07 11.14
CA LEU A 97 -12.64 7.87 11.87
C LEU A 97 -11.38 8.14 12.70
N THR A 98 -10.70 9.25 12.41
CA THR A 98 -9.39 9.60 12.95
C THR A 98 -9.50 10.09 14.39
N GLN A 99 -8.58 9.65 15.25
CA GLN A 99 -8.46 10.12 16.63
C GLN A 99 -7.29 11.09 16.80
N PRO A 100 -7.34 11.99 17.82
CA PRO A 100 -6.28 12.97 18.05
C PRO A 100 -4.88 12.39 18.30
N GLN A 101 -4.81 11.16 18.84
CA GLN A 101 -3.57 10.45 19.15
C GLN A 101 -3.02 9.62 17.99
N ASP A 102 -3.74 9.54 16.87
CA ASP A 102 -3.27 8.83 15.68
C ASP A 102 -2.10 9.59 15.03
N PHE A 103 -1.32 8.91 14.20
CA PHE A 103 -0.44 9.55 13.22
C PHE A 103 -0.69 8.99 11.83
N ILE A 104 -0.10 9.61 10.81
CA ILE A 104 -0.24 9.16 9.42
C ILE A 104 1.14 8.84 8.87
N ILE A 105 1.26 7.71 8.17
CA ILE A 105 2.36 7.43 7.25
C ILE A 105 1.85 7.68 5.84
N TRP A 106 2.62 8.43 5.04
CA TRP A 106 2.31 8.72 3.64
C TRP A 106 3.46 8.31 2.73
N THR A 107 3.35 7.18 2.03
CA THR A 107 4.48 6.62 1.27
C THR A 107 4.56 7.11 -0.19
N GLY A 108 4.22 8.37 -0.44
CA GLY A 108 4.54 9.07 -1.69
C GLY A 108 3.61 8.82 -2.87
N ASP A 109 4.11 9.18 -4.05
CA ASP A 109 3.49 9.13 -5.38
C ASP A 109 2.25 10.03 -5.52
N SER A 110 2.55 11.31 -5.72
CA SER A 110 1.55 12.37 -5.86
C SER A 110 1.23 12.73 -7.32
N PRO A 111 2.20 12.90 -8.24
CA PRO A 111 1.93 13.25 -9.64
C PRO A 111 1.31 12.11 -10.45
N PRO A 112 0.64 12.40 -11.59
CA PRO A 112 -0.01 11.38 -12.40
C PRO A 112 0.95 10.64 -13.32
N HIS A 113 0.49 9.52 -13.86
CA HIS A 113 1.17 8.71 -14.87
C HIS A 113 1.00 9.30 -16.28
N VAL A 114 1.69 10.39 -16.57
CA VAL A 114 1.72 11.01 -17.90
C VAL A 114 3.11 10.88 -18.55
N PRO A 115 3.25 11.07 -19.87
CA PRO A 115 4.56 11.20 -20.50
C PRO A 115 5.44 12.25 -19.81
N VAL A 116 6.75 12.01 -19.78
CA VAL A 116 7.72 12.87 -19.05
C VAL A 116 7.66 14.33 -19.49
N ASP A 117 7.38 14.59 -20.76
CA ASP A 117 7.28 15.91 -21.39
C ASP A 117 5.99 16.68 -21.02
N GLU A 118 5.00 16.02 -20.42
CA GLU A 118 3.79 16.65 -19.87
C GLU A 118 4.00 17.15 -18.43
N LEU A 119 5.16 16.84 -17.82
CA LEU A 119 5.53 17.27 -16.47
C LEU A 119 6.80 18.13 -16.48
N SER A 120 7.07 18.74 -15.33
CA SER A 120 8.31 19.44 -15.04
C SER A 120 8.60 19.37 -13.54
N THR A 121 9.81 19.73 -13.11
CA THR A 121 10.15 19.83 -11.68
C THR A 121 9.16 20.73 -10.94
N ASP A 122 8.76 21.86 -11.51
CA ASP A 122 7.84 22.80 -10.88
C ASP A 122 6.43 22.21 -10.74
N ILE A 123 5.94 21.50 -11.77
CA ILE A 123 4.63 20.84 -11.72
C ILE A 123 4.63 19.73 -10.65
N VAL A 124 5.69 18.92 -10.59
CA VAL A 124 5.83 17.89 -9.55
C VAL A 124 5.82 18.51 -8.16
N ILE A 125 6.58 19.58 -7.92
CA ILE A 125 6.58 20.32 -6.64
C ILE A 125 5.18 20.85 -6.31
N GLN A 126 4.46 21.39 -7.30
CA GLN A 126 3.10 21.91 -7.12
C GLN A 126 2.12 20.81 -6.72
N VAL A 127 2.19 19.63 -7.33
CA VAL A 127 1.33 18.49 -6.97
C VAL A 127 1.64 17.98 -5.56
N ILE A 128 2.92 17.80 -5.21
CA ILE A 128 3.34 17.43 -3.84
C ILE A 128 2.86 18.48 -2.83
N SER A 129 2.96 19.77 -3.17
CA SER A 129 2.45 20.87 -2.33
C SER A 129 0.95 20.79 -2.16
N ASN A 130 0.20 20.53 -3.23
CA ASN A 130 -1.26 20.37 -3.18
C ASN A 130 -1.67 19.21 -2.26
N MET A 131 -1.04 18.04 -2.41
CA MET A 131 -1.31 16.88 -1.55
C MET A 131 -0.94 17.18 -0.09
N THR A 132 0.22 17.80 0.15
CA THR A 132 0.63 18.20 1.50
C THR A 132 -0.38 19.16 2.13
N GLN A 133 -0.84 20.18 1.41
CA GLN A 133 -1.83 21.13 1.91
C GLN A 133 -3.19 20.47 2.15
N THR A 134 -3.61 19.60 1.24
CA THR A 134 -4.87 18.86 1.35
C THR A 134 -4.88 17.97 2.59
N ILE A 135 -3.80 17.23 2.85
CA ILE A 135 -3.65 16.43 4.06
C ILE A 135 -3.71 17.32 5.31
N ARG A 136 -3.00 18.46 5.32
CA ARG A 136 -3.04 19.40 6.47
C ARG A 136 -4.41 20.02 6.72
N GLN A 137 -5.22 20.21 5.69
CA GLN A 137 -6.58 20.73 5.83
C GLN A 137 -7.51 19.73 6.50
N HIS A 138 -7.40 18.45 6.15
CA HIS A 138 -8.22 17.37 6.73
C HIS A 138 -7.69 16.91 8.11
N PHE A 139 -6.38 16.99 8.34
CA PHE A 139 -5.72 16.47 9.55
C PHE A 139 -4.81 17.53 10.20
N PRO A 140 -5.33 18.69 10.62
CA PRO A 140 -4.51 19.82 11.06
C PRO A 140 -3.68 19.56 12.32
N ASN A 141 -4.09 18.59 13.15
CA ASN A 141 -3.46 18.28 14.43
C ASN A 141 -2.63 16.98 14.41
N LEU A 142 -2.59 16.27 13.28
CA LEU A 142 -1.82 15.03 13.19
C LEU A 142 -0.44 15.27 12.61
N THR A 143 0.53 14.52 13.13
CA THR A 143 1.85 14.40 12.51
C THR A 143 1.77 13.40 11.36
N VAL A 144 2.35 13.77 10.22
CA VAL A 144 2.48 12.90 9.06
C VAL A 144 3.95 12.58 8.84
N TYR A 145 4.26 11.31 8.63
CA TYR A 145 5.59 10.80 8.26
C TYR A 145 5.59 10.42 6.78
N PRO A 146 5.96 11.35 5.88
CA PRO A 146 5.98 11.10 4.45
C PRO A 146 7.26 10.39 4.00
N ALA A 147 7.16 9.61 2.92
CA ALA A 147 8.27 9.19 2.06
C ALA A 147 8.01 9.69 0.64
N LEU A 148 9.08 9.94 -0.13
CA LEU A 148 8.95 10.23 -1.57
C LEU A 148 8.70 8.93 -2.34
N GLY A 149 7.90 9.02 -3.40
CA GLY A 149 7.71 7.98 -4.41
C GLY A 149 8.48 8.23 -5.71
N ASN A 150 8.44 7.30 -6.67
CA ASN A 150 9.19 7.41 -7.92
C ASN A 150 8.58 8.45 -8.88
N HIS A 151 7.27 8.72 -8.79
CA HIS A 151 6.62 9.81 -9.51
C HIS A 151 6.80 11.17 -8.84
N ASP A 152 7.25 11.23 -7.58
CA ASP A 152 7.55 12.49 -6.87
C ASP A 152 8.88 13.13 -7.33
N TYR A 153 9.34 12.87 -8.55
CA TYR A 153 10.53 13.49 -9.15
C TYR A 153 10.32 13.75 -10.64
N TRP A 154 11.10 14.68 -11.21
CA TRP A 154 11.12 14.92 -12.66
C TRP A 154 12.55 14.94 -13.20
N PRO A 155 12.84 14.19 -14.29
CA PRO A 155 11.99 13.13 -14.87
C PRO A 155 11.67 12.01 -13.86
N GLN A 156 10.50 11.38 -13.96
CA GLN A 156 10.08 10.31 -13.05
C GLN A 156 11.16 9.22 -12.92
N ASP A 157 11.23 8.59 -11.74
CA ASP A 157 12.18 7.53 -11.36
C ASP A 157 13.64 7.96 -11.18
N GLN A 158 14.09 9.04 -11.82
CA GLN A 158 15.52 9.41 -11.92
C GLN A 158 16.05 10.14 -10.67
N MET A 159 15.94 9.53 -9.49
CA MET A 159 16.28 10.15 -8.20
C MET A 159 17.79 10.37 -8.00
N PRO A 160 18.27 11.61 -7.76
CA PRO A 160 19.67 11.88 -7.49
C PRO A 160 20.11 11.45 -6.09
N THR A 161 21.42 11.20 -5.95
CA THR A 161 22.07 10.86 -4.67
C THR A 161 22.49 12.07 -3.82
N SER A 162 22.15 13.28 -4.27
CA SER A 162 22.51 14.53 -3.59
C SER A 162 21.34 15.51 -3.60
N THR A 163 21.48 16.59 -2.82
CA THR A 163 20.45 17.63 -2.70
C THR A 163 20.00 18.14 -4.07
N ASN A 164 18.70 18.38 -4.20
CA ASN A 164 18.07 18.87 -5.42
C ASN A 164 16.80 19.67 -5.08
N ALA A 165 16.18 20.28 -6.09
CA ALA A 165 15.01 21.14 -5.90
C ALA A 165 13.82 20.40 -5.26
N ILE A 166 13.59 19.14 -5.59
CA ILE A 166 12.50 18.32 -5.02
C ILE A 166 12.76 18.02 -3.56
N TYR A 167 13.97 17.54 -3.20
CA TYR A 167 14.32 17.25 -1.80
C TYR A 167 14.24 18.50 -0.93
N GLN A 168 14.69 19.65 -1.45
CA GLN A 168 14.59 20.93 -0.77
C GLN A 168 13.13 21.37 -0.62
N ALA A 169 12.31 21.23 -1.66
CA ALA A 169 10.88 21.56 -1.61
C ALA A 169 10.13 20.66 -0.62
N ALA A 170 10.35 19.34 -0.66
CA ALA A 170 9.76 18.40 0.29
C ALA A 170 10.13 18.75 1.74
N ALA A 171 11.41 19.06 2.01
CA ALA A 171 11.83 19.51 3.34
C ALA A 171 11.13 20.82 3.78
N GLN A 172 10.91 21.78 2.87
CA GLN A 172 10.15 22.99 3.23
C GLN A 172 8.67 22.71 3.47
N LEU A 173 8.05 21.89 2.62
CA LEU A 173 6.63 21.54 2.70
C LEU A 173 6.31 20.73 3.96
N TRP A 174 7.21 19.84 4.37
CA TRP A 174 7.02 18.92 5.50
C TRP A 174 7.60 19.42 6.82
N LYS A 175 8.13 20.65 6.85
CA LYS A 175 8.58 21.34 8.06
C LYS A 175 7.56 21.37 9.21
N PRO A 176 6.24 21.46 8.98
CA PRO A 176 5.26 21.38 10.06
C PRO A 176 5.23 20.03 10.80
N TRP A 177 5.71 18.95 10.18
CA TRP A 177 5.67 17.60 10.73
C TRP A 177 7.03 17.11 11.23
N LEU A 178 8.12 17.62 10.65
CA LEU A 178 9.46 17.07 10.84
C LEU A 178 10.40 18.00 11.63
N GLN A 179 11.23 17.40 12.47
CA GLN A 179 12.26 18.08 13.25
C GLN A 179 13.45 18.50 12.38
N PRO A 180 14.25 19.51 12.80
CA PRO A 180 15.36 20.04 12.00
C PRO A 180 16.35 18.99 11.48
N ASP A 181 16.71 17.99 12.29
CA ASP A 181 17.64 16.93 11.88
C ASP A 181 17.06 16.04 10.76
N ALA A 182 15.76 15.72 10.85
CA ALA A 182 15.05 14.96 9.83
C ALA A 182 14.95 15.76 8.52
N LEU A 183 14.61 17.06 8.62
CA LEU A 183 14.59 17.97 7.48
C LEU A 183 15.96 18.10 6.81
N SER A 184 17.03 18.10 7.61
CA SER A 184 18.39 18.17 7.09
C SER A 184 18.71 16.96 6.22
N THR A 185 18.52 15.73 6.71
CA THR A 185 18.83 14.52 5.90
C THR A 185 17.88 14.38 4.71
N LEU A 186 16.60 14.73 4.89
CA LEU A 186 15.61 14.74 3.81
C LEU A 186 16.06 15.64 2.66
N SER A 187 16.50 16.87 2.96
CA SER A 187 16.96 17.83 1.95
C SER A 187 18.22 17.39 1.21
N GLN A 188 19.00 16.45 1.77
CA GLN A 188 20.25 15.95 1.22
C GLN A 188 20.09 14.68 0.39
N GLY A 189 19.20 13.75 0.79
CA GLY A 189 19.10 12.43 0.17
C GLY A 189 17.70 11.85 0.03
N GLY A 190 16.65 12.60 0.40
CA GLY A 190 15.26 12.11 0.32
C GLY A 190 14.85 11.14 1.43
N TYR A 191 15.71 10.92 2.45
CA TYR A 191 15.47 9.98 3.56
C TYR A 191 15.70 10.66 4.92
N TYR A 192 15.04 10.15 5.97
CA TYR A 192 15.18 10.69 7.32
C TYR A 192 14.71 9.71 8.40
N THR A 193 14.94 10.06 9.66
CA THR A 193 14.35 9.40 10.81
C THR A 193 13.78 10.40 11.79
N GLN A 194 12.70 10.03 12.49
CA GLN A 194 12.10 10.85 13.53
C GLN A 194 11.51 9.96 14.64
N LEU A 195 11.62 10.42 15.88
CA LEU A 195 10.92 9.82 17.01
C LEU A 195 9.43 10.18 16.91
N VAL A 196 8.56 9.17 16.94
CA VAL A 196 7.10 9.35 16.98
C VAL A 196 6.67 9.69 18.40
N GLU A 197 7.11 8.86 19.33
CA GLU A 197 6.91 8.96 20.77
C GLU A 197 8.05 8.22 21.48
N PRO A 198 8.25 8.40 22.80
CA PRO A 198 9.31 7.70 23.53
C PRO A 198 9.30 6.18 23.29
N GLY A 199 10.33 5.67 22.61
CA GLY A 199 10.48 4.25 22.30
C GLY A 199 10.00 3.83 20.90
N LEU A 200 9.35 4.69 20.12
CA LEU A 200 8.99 4.41 18.71
C LEU A 200 9.59 5.43 17.76
N ARG A 201 10.33 4.94 16.76
CA ARG A 201 10.97 5.72 15.72
C ARG A 201 10.45 5.31 14.34
N VAL A 202 10.20 6.29 13.48
CA VAL A 202 10.04 6.06 12.03
C VAL A 202 11.38 6.30 11.33
N ILE A 203 11.70 5.42 10.39
CA ILE A 203 12.75 5.60 9.40
C ILE A 203 12.09 5.64 8.03
N SER A 204 12.13 6.80 7.38
CA SER A 204 11.66 6.98 6.01
C SER A 204 12.81 6.82 5.04
N LEU A 205 12.76 5.77 4.24
CA LEU A 205 13.76 5.46 3.23
C LEU A 205 13.38 6.04 1.86
N ASN A 206 14.39 6.42 1.09
CA ASN A 206 14.29 6.70 -0.33
C ASN A 206 14.69 5.46 -1.11
N THR A 207 13.74 4.53 -1.32
CA THR A 207 13.99 3.28 -2.06
C THR A 207 13.97 3.45 -3.58
N ILE A 208 13.62 4.63 -4.08
CA ILE A 208 13.66 4.95 -5.51
C ILE A 208 15.11 4.92 -6.02
N LEU A 209 16.07 5.27 -5.15
CA LEU A 209 17.51 5.12 -5.40
C LEU A 209 17.95 3.68 -5.70
N TYR A 210 17.07 2.71 -5.54
CA TYR A 210 17.31 1.30 -5.80
C TYR A 210 16.40 0.75 -6.91
N TYR A 211 15.50 1.57 -7.45
CA TYR A 211 14.47 1.16 -8.40
C TYR A 211 15.08 0.82 -9.76
N GLY A 212 14.63 -0.27 -10.40
CA GLY A 212 15.22 -0.76 -11.65
C GLY A 212 15.25 0.27 -12.81
N PRO A 213 14.18 1.08 -12.98
CA PRO A 213 14.15 2.21 -13.90
C PRO A 213 15.08 3.38 -13.58
N ASP A 214 15.55 3.54 -12.34
CA ASP A 214 16.47 4.62 -11.99
C ASP A 214 17.85 4.40 -12.62
N LYS A 215 18.21 5.25 -13.58
CA LYS A 215 19.50 5.19 -14.25
C LYS A 215 20.57 6.04 -13.55
N VAL A 216 20.18 6.92 -12.64
CA VAL A 216 21.09 7.83 -11.94
C VAL A 216 22.00 7.06 -10.98
N THR A 217 21.43 6.05 -10.32
CA THR A 217 22.11 5.23 -9.30
C THR A 217 22.66 3.92 -9.84
N SER A 218 22.54 3.67 -11.15
CA SER A 218 23.03 2.45 -11.80
C SER A 218 24.51 2.19 -11.46
N ASN A 219 24.79 1.02 -10.89
CA ASN A 219 26.11 0.54 -10.43
C ASN A 219 26.68 1.18 -9.15
N MET A 220 25.92 2.01 -8.44
CA MET A 220 26.35 2.51 -7.13
C MET A 220 26.15 1.44 -6.05
N THR A 221 27.12 1.28 -5.15
CA THR A 221 27.04 0.26 -4.09
C THR A 221 26.28 0.73 -2.85
N ASP A 222 26.27 2.03 -2.59
CA ASP A 222 25.52 2.68 -1.51
C ASP A 222 25.04 4.07 -1.95
N PRO A 223 24.02 4.15 -2.84
CA PRO A 223 23.44 5.41 -3.28
C PRO A 223 23.11 6.35 -2.11
N ALA A 224 23.61 7.60 -2.19
CA ALA A 224 23.47 8.63 -1.16
C ALA A 224 23.98 8.24 0.25
N GLY A 225 24.77 7.18 0.38
CA GLY A 225 25.26 6.67 1.67
C GLY A 225 24.14 6.12 2.57
N GLN A 226 22.98 5.80 2.01
CA GLN A 226 21.76 5.50 2.74
C GLN A 226 21.85 4.16 3.51
N TYR A 227 22.56 3.14 3.00
CA TYR A 227 22.76 1.88 3.75
C TYR A 227 23.60 2.10 5.00
N LYS A 228 24.73 2.80 4.85
CA LYS A 228 25.58 3.15 5.99
C LYS A 228 24.84 4.00 7.02
N TRP A 229 24.01 4.93 6.56
CA TRP A 229 23.15 5.74 7.42
C TRP A 229 22.08 4.90 8.13
N LEU A 230 21.43 3.99 7.40
CA LEU A 230 20.39 3.10 7.92
C LEU A 230 20.92 2.20 9.04
N GLN A 231 22.02 1.48 8.80
CA GLN A 231 22.63 0.61 9.81
C GLN A 231 23.02 1.40 11.06
N LYS A 232 23.64 2.58 10.90
CA LYS A 232 23.95 3.47 12.04
C LYS A 232 22.71 3.93 12.80
N THR A 233 21.61 4.17 12.10
CA THR A 233 20.35 4.63 12.71
C THR A 233 19.67 3.50 13.48
N LEU A 234 19.64 2.29 12.91
CA LEU A 234 19.11 1.09 13.57
C LEU A 234 19.94 0.70 14.79
N GLU A 235 21.27 0.79 14.69
CA GLU A 235 22.18 0.56 15.82
C GLU A 235 21.91 1.55 16.97
N LYS A 236 21.73 2.84 16.66
CA LYS A 236 21.37 3.85 17.66
C LYS A 236 20.01 3.59 18.29
N ALA A 237 19.02 3.17 17.50
CA ALA A 237 17.70 2.81 17.99
C ALA A 237 17.78 1.62 18.96
N ALA A 238 18.57 0.58 18.62
CA ALA A 238 18.83 -0.56 19.49
C ALA A 238 19.45 -0.13 20.83
N GLN A 239 20.49 0.71 20.79
CA GLN A 239 21.17 1.25 21.98
C GLN A 239 20.25 2.13 22.84
N SER A 240 19.28 2.78 22.21
CA SER A 240 18.28 3.63 22.87
C SER A 240 17.02 2.88 23.31
N LEU A 241 16.98 1.55 23.12
CA LEU A 241 15.82 0.68 23.40
C LEU A 241 14.55 1.12 22.65
N GLU A 242 14.72 1.68 21.46
CA GLU A 242 13.62 2.08 20.58
C GLU A 242 13.23 0.92 19.64
N LYS A 243 11.95 0.88 19.26
CA LYS A 243 11.44 0.10 18.12
C LYS A 243 11.32 0.98 16.89
N VAL A 244 11.42 0.34 15.74
CA VAL A 244 11.46 1.04 14.45
C VAL A 244 10.34 0.58 13.52
N TYR A 245 9.63 1.54 12.95
CA TYR A 245 8.83 1.37 11.74
C TYR A 245 9.62 1.87 10.54
N ILE A 246 9.83 0.98 9.57
CA ILE A 246 10.42 1.35 8.28
C ILE A 246 9.28 1.76 7.35
N ILE A 247 9.37 2.94 6.76
CA ILE A 247 8.48 3.37 5.68
C ILE A 247 9.31 3.63 4.43
N ALA A 248 8.81 3.23 3.28
CA ALA A 248 9.38 3.61 1.99
C ALA A 248 8.32 3.48 0.91
N HIS A 249 8.63 3.91 -0.31
CA HIS A 249 7.71 3.78 -1.43
C HIS A 249 7.84 2.41 -2.11
N VAL A 250 8.93 2.19 -2.87
CA VAL A 250 9.17 0.91 -3.57
C VAL A 250 9.55 -0.17 -2.55
N PRO A 251 8.84 -1.32 -2.51
CA PRO A 251 9.10 -2.38 -1.55
C PRO A 251 10.39 -3.17 -1.85
N VAL A 252 10.87 -3.89 -0.85
CA VAL A 252 11.78 -5.03 -1.04
C VAL A 252 10.99 -6.26 -1.51
N GLY A 253 11.70 -7.30 -1.94
CA GLY A 253 11.13 -8.57 -2.37
C GLY A 253 10.72 -8.60 -3.84
N TYR A 254 9.97 -9.64 -4.17
CA TYR A 254 9.53 -9.96 -5.52
C TYR A 254 8.14 -9.41 -5.81
N LEU A 255 7.91 -8.99 -7.06
CA LEU A 255 6.61 -8.54 -7.50
C LEU A 255 5.63 -9.73 -7.56
N PRO A 256 4.49 -9.69 -6.84
CA PRO A 256 3.58 -10.83 -6.72
C PRO A 256 2.77 -11.12 -8.00
N PHE A 257 3.03 -10.38 -9.08
CA PHE A 257 2.41 -10.51 -10.40
C PHE A 257 3.44 -10.70 -11.53
N ALA A 258 4.74 -10.80 -11.21
CA ALA A 258 5.80 -10.97 -12.20
C ALA A 258 6.85 -12.00 -11.74
N ARG A 259 7.17 -12.96 -12.62
CA ARG A 259 8.13 -14.02 -12.32
C ARG A 259 9.55 -13.47 -12.25
N ASN A 260 10.26 -13.77 -11.15
CA ASN A 260 11.70 -13.50 -10.98
C ASN A 260 12.03 -12.01 -11.20
N VAL A 261 11.11 -11.12 -10.83
CA VAL A 261 11.31 -9.67 -10.89
C VAL A 261 11.18 -9.11 -9.48
N THR A 262 12.26 -8.54 -8.95
CA THR A 262 12.23 -7.74 -7.73
C THR A 262 11.75 -6.32 -8.01
N ALA A 263 11.11 -5.68 -7.03
CA ALA A 263 10.61 -4.31 -7.19
C ALA A 263 11.76 -3.28 -7.29
N ILE A 264 12.78 -3.43 -6.45
CA ILE A 264 14.08 -2.76 -6.59
C ILE A 264 15.09 -3.70 -7.27
N THR A 265 16.24 -3.21 -7.75
CA THR A 265 17.24 -4.10 -8.36
C THR A 265 17.67 -5.21 -7.41
N GLU A 266 17.92 -6.40 -7.94
CA GLU A 266 18.23 -7.60 -7.14
C GLU A 266 19.40 -7.36 -6.17
N THR A 267 20.47 -6.69 -6.61
CA THR A 267 21.62 -6.35 -5.75
C THR A 267 21.22 -5.49 -4.54
N HIS A 268 20.35 -4.50 -4.74
CA HIS A 268 19.87 -3.64 -3.67
C HIS A 268 18.84 -4.33 -2.79
N ASN A 269 18.02 -5.22 -3.37
CA ASN A 269 17.11 -6.09 -2.65
C ASN A 269 17.86 -6.96 -1.64
N GLU A 270 18.84 -7.72 -2.09
CA GLU A 270 19.66 -8.59 -1.23
C GLU A 270 20.34 -7.80 -0.11
N LYS A 271 20.84 -6.60 -0.42
CA LYS A 271 21.51 -5.74 0.55
C LYS A 271 20.55 -5.26 1.65
N LEU A 272 19.36 -4.79 1.28
CA LEU A 272 18.35 -4.33 2.25
C LEU A 272 17.78 -5.48 3.07
N VAL A 273 17.45 -6.60 2.42
CA VAL A 273 16.96 -7.81 3.09
C VAL A 273 17.97 -8.29 4.14
N ALA A 274 19.27 -8.28 3.83
CA ALA A 274 20.32 -8.60 4.80
C ALA A 274 20.36 -7.64 5.99
N ILE A 275 20.27 -6.31 5.76
CA ILE A 275 20.22 -5.31 6.83
C ILE A 275 18.98 -5.49 7.71
N PHE A 276 17.80 -5.69 7.11
CA PHE A 276 16.58 -5.89 7.86
C PHE A 276 16.59 -7.19 8.67
N ARG A 277 17.22 -8.25 8.15
CA ARG A 277 17.43 -9.50 8.89
C ARG A 277 18.33 -9.28 10.11
N GLU A 278 19.46 -8.58 9.94
CA GLU A 278 20.41 -8.23 11.01
C GLU A 278 19.75 -7.43 12.15
N TYR A 279 18.93 -6.43 11.79
CA TYR A 279 18.28 -5.53 12.75
C TYR A 279 16.81 -5.88 13.05
N SER A 280 16.38 -7.10 12.74
CA SER A 280 14.98 -7.54 12.89
C SER A 280 14.46 -7.48 14.34
N HIS A 281 15.35 -7.53 15.33
CA HIS A 281 15.01 -7.36 16.75
C HIS A 281 14.60 -5.92 17.12
N VAL A 282 14.98 -4.93 16.30
CA VAL A 282 14.64 -3.49 16.46
C VAL A 282 13.42 -3.13 15.61
N ILE A 283 13.34 -3.67 14.39
CA ILE A 283 12.29 -3.34 13.43
C ILE A 283 10.99 -4.05 13.82
N ALA A 284 9.95 -3.29 14.10
CA ALA A 284 8.63 -3.79 14.50
C ALA A 284 7.64 -3.92 13.33
N GLY A 285 7.92 -3.27 12.19
CA GLY A 285 7.11 -3.35 10.98
C GLY A 285 7.70 -2.57 9.81
N GLN A 286 7.36 -2.98 8.59
CA GLN A 286 7.77 -2.32 7.35
C GLN A 286 6.55 -2.02 6.48
N PHE A 287 6.45 -0.80 5.96
CA PHE A 287 5.25 -0.29 5.27
C PHE A 287 5.64 0.36 3.93
N TYR A 288 5.04 -0.14 2.85
CA TYR A 288 5.34 0.23 1.48
C TYR A 288 4.09 0.57 0.66
N GLY A 289 4.29 1.20 -0.49
CA GLY A 289 3.26 1.48 -1.50
C GLY A 289 3.65 0.93 -2.86
N HIS A 290 3.61 1.77 -3.90
CA HIS A 290 4.14 1.56 -5.25
C HIS A 290 3.41 0.53 -6.11
N THR A 291 3.06 -0.64 -5.56
CA THR A 291 2.46 -1.73 -6.35
C THR A 291 0.98 -1.49 -6.63
N HIS A 292 0.35 -0.57 -5.89
CA HIS A 292 -1.09 -0.34 -5.84
C HIS A 292 -1.91 -1.58 -5.43
N ARG A 293 -1.29 -2.56 -4.77
CA ARG A 293 -1.94 -3.81 -4.37
C ARG A 293 -1.81 -4.04 -2.89
N ASP A 294 -2.84 -4.66 -2.31
CA ASP A 294 -2.79 -5.13 -0.94
C ASP A 294 -1.93 -6.39 -0.86
N SER A 295 -0.76 -6.30 -0.26
CA SER A 295 0.12 -7.46 -0.12
C SER A 295 0.80 -7.50 1.22
N ILE A 296 1.09 -8.72 1.65
CA ILE A 296 1.90 -8.99 2.82
C ILE A 296 3.14 -9.74 2.40
N MET A 297 4.22 -9.53 3.14
CA MET A 297 5.39 -10.39 3.06
C MET A 297 5.90 -10.71 4.46
N VAL A 298 6.56 -11.85 4.60
CA VAL A 298 7.20 -12.26 5.85
C VAL A 298 8.70 -12.44 5.61
N LEU A 299 9.51 -11.65 6.31
CA LEU A 299 10.96 -11.81 6.27
C LEU A 299 11.36 -12.95 7.21
N LEU A 300 12.06 -13.94 6.65
CA LEU A 300 12.66 -15.05 7.39
C LEU A 300 14.14 -14.79 7.66
N ASP A 301 14.65 -15.27 8.79
CA ASP A 301 16.08 -15.37 9.04
C ASP A 301 16.72 -16.53 8.23
N GLN A 302 18.04 -16.69 8.36
CA GLN A 302 18.79 -17.73 7.64
C GLN A 302 18.41 -19.16 8.06
N GLN A 303 17.70 -19.32 9.19
CA GLN A 303 17.23 -20.60 9.71
C GLN A 303 15.75 -20.84 9.37
N GLY A 304 15.11 -19.93 8.63
CA GLY A 304 13.71 -20.02 8.25
C GLY A 304 12.72 -19.59 9.33
N LYS A 305 13.19 -18.96 10.43
CA LYS A 305 12.30 -18.40 11.44
C LYS A 305 11.78 -17.04 10.97
N PRO A 306 10.48 -16.73 11.15
CA PRO A 306 9.94 -15.44 10.76
C PRO A 306 10.39 -14.36 11.75
N VAL A 307 10.93 -13.26 11.23
CA VAL A 307 11.55 -12.20 12.04
C VAL A 307 10.95 -10.82 11.81
N ASN A 308 10.32 -10.55 10.66
CA ASN A 308 9.74 -9.23 10.36
C ASN A 308 8.48 -9.34 9.50
N SER A 309 7.48 -8.51 9.82
CA SER A 309 6.23 -8.37 9.08
C SER A 309 6.33 -7.18 8.12
N VAL A 310 5.96 -7.39 6.87
CA VAL A 310 6.05 -6.39 5.81
C VAL A 310 4.69 -6.24 5.14
N PHE A 311 4.28 -5.01 4.89
CA PHE A 311 2.99 -4.69 4.31
C PHE A 311 3.14 -3.72 3.15
N VAL A 312 2.45 -4.01 2.06
CA VAL A 312 2.28 -3.12 0.93
C VAL A 312 0.83 -2.67 0.91
N SER A 313 0.61 -1.37 0.95
CA SER A 313 -0.74 -0.80 0.92
C SER A 313 -1.20 -0.61 -0.52
N PRO A 314 -2.48 -0.90 -0.82
CA PRO A 314 -3.07 -0.51 -2.09
C PRO A 314 -3.18 1.02 -2.19
N ALA A 315 -3.34 1.48 -3.43
CA ALA A 315 -3.37 2.89 -3.78
C ALA A 315 -4.75 3.52 -3.57
N VAL A 316 -4.76 4.86 -3.44
CA VAL A 316 -5.99 5.63 -3.65
C VAL A 316 -6.31 5.70 -5.14
N THR A 317 -5.31 5.84 -6.02
CA THR A 317 -5.56 5.80 -7.47
C THR A 317 -6.08 4.43 -7.92
N PRO A 318 -7.11 4.38 -8.79
CA PRO A 318 -7.61 3.15 -9.36
C PRO A 318 -6.97 2.82 -10.72
N ILE A 319 -5.94 3.57 -11.14
CA ILE A 319 -5.39 3.42 -12.49
C ILE A 319 -4.84 2.01 -12.71
N LYS A 320 -5.14 1.46 -13.88
CA LYS A 320 -4.47 0.30 -14.47
C LYS A 320 -4.08 0.60 -15.91
N SER A 321 -3.04 -0.09 -16.39
CA SER A 321 -2.76 -0.17 -17.82
C SER A 321 -3.84 -0.97 -18.55
N VAL A 322 -4.03 -0.71 -19.85
CA VAL A 322 -4.93 -1.52 -20.71
C VAL A 322 -4.49 -2.98 -20.81
N LEU A 323 -3.18 -3.23 -20.66
CA LEU A 323 -2.61 -4.57 -20.71
C LEU A 323 -2.76 -5.33 -19.39
N GLU A 324 -3.11 -4.63 -18.30
CA GLU A 324 -3.26 -5.26 -17.00
C GLU A 324 -4.65 -5.91 -16.87
N PRO A 325 -4.71 -7.17 -16.39
CA PRO A 325 -5.95 -7.93 -16.28
C PRO A 325 -6.90 -7.39 -15.21
N TYR A 326 -6.39 -6.63 -14.25
CA TYR A 326 -7.16 -6.07 -13.13
C TYR A 326 -6.55 -4.76 -12.62
N SER A 327 -7.37 -3.99 -11.90
CA SER A 327 -6.93 -2.85 -11.11
C SER A 327 -7.13 -3.13 -9.60
N ASN A 328 -7.03 -2.07 -8.80
CA ASN A 328 -7.54 -1.97 -7.44
C ASN A 328 -8.70 -0.98 -7.38
N ASN A 329 -9.65 -1.20 -6.47
CA ASN A 329 -10.48 -0.09 -6.01
C ASN A 329 -9.63 0.92 -5.20
N PRO A 330 -10.04 2.20 -5.14
CA PRO A 330 -9.44 3.18 -4.24
C PRO A 330 -9.47 2.73 -2.79
N ALA A 331 -8.35 2.92 -2.07
CA ALA A 331 -8.16 2.30 -0.78
C ALA A 331 -7.28 3.15 0.17
N PHE A 332 -7.49 2.98 1.47
CA PHE A 332 -6.56 3.38 2.53
C PHE A 332 -6.75 2.47 3.75
N ARG A 333 -5.79 2.44 4.66
CA ARG A 333 -5.86 1.54 5.82
C ARG A 333 -5.41 2.18 7.11
N VAL A 334 -5.78 1.54 8.20
CA VAL A 334 -5.30 1.85 9.55
C VAL A 334 -4.72 0.62 10.20
N TYR A 335 -3.61 0.82 10.89
CA TYR A 335 -2.93 -0.20 11.68
C TYR A 335 -3.23 0.01 13.16
N LEU A 336 -3.41 -1.10 13.86
CA LEU A 336 -3.45 -1.15 15.31
C LEU A 336 -2.12 -1.72 15.81
N TYR A 337 -1.54 -1.11 16.84
CA TYR A 337 -0.28 -1.56 17.43
C TYR A 337 -0.34 -1.57 18.96
N ASN A 338 0.48 -2.39 19.59
CA ASN A 338 0.64 -2.42 21.04
C ASN A 338 1.49 -1.24 21.50
N ASN A 339 0.96 -0.39 22.37
CA ASN A 339 1.63 0.84 22.79
C ASN A 339 2.81 0.64 23.77
N LYS A 340 3.14 -0.61 24.13
CA LYS A 340 4.30 -0.94 24.98
C LYS A 340 5.50 -1.43 24.19
N ASP A 341 5.26 -2.29 23.20
CA ASP A 341 6.33 -2.95 22.43
C ASP A 341 6.25 -2.67 20.92
N TYR A 342 5.27 -1.88 20.50
CA TYR A 342 5.05 -1.41 19.14
C TYR A 342 4.80 -2.52 18.10
N THR A 343 4.49 -3.72 18.56
CA THR A 343 4.10 -4.84 17.68
C THR A 343 2.75 -4.57 17.03
N LEU A 344 2.60 -5.02 15.78
CA LEU A 344 1.38 -4.83 15.00
C LEU A 344 0.32 -5.87 15.38
N LEU A 345 -0.88 -5.38 15.68
CA LEU A 345 -2.00 -6.16 16.16
C LEU A 345 -3.01 -6.42 15.04
N ASP A 346 -3.30 -5.42 14.19
CA ASP A 346 -4.33 -5.57 13.16
C ASP A 346 -4.21 -4.54 12.03
N ILE A 347 -4.90 -4.79 10.93
CA ILE A 347 -5.13 -3.88 9.81
C ILE A 347 -6.63 -3.80 9.57
N TRP A 348 -7.14 -2.58 9.50
CA TRP A 348 -8.49 -2.34 8.98
C TRP A 348 -8.35 -1.65 7.63
N GLN A 349 -8.71 -2.39 6.58
CA GLN A 349 -8.65 -1.93 5.20
C GLN A 349 -9.97 -1.28 4.84
N TYR A 350 -9.92 -0.05 4.33
CA TYR A 350 -11.07 0.66 3.80
C TYR A 350 -10.95 0.78 2.29
N TYR A 351 -12.10 0.80 1.62
CA TYR A 351 -12.14 0.96 0.18
C TYR A 351 -13.39 1.70 -0.28
N LEU A 352 -13.31 2.20 -1.51
CA LEU A 352 -14.45 2.71 -2.26
C LEU A 352 -14.72 1.77 -3.43
N ASN A 353 -15.92 1.20 -3.51
CA ASN A 353 -16.34 0.54 -4.74
C ASN A 353 -16.54 1.62 -5.83
N LEU A 354 -15.55 1.80 -6.70
CA LEU A 354 -15.51 2.92 -7.64
C LEU A 354 -16.70 2.88 -8.62
N THR A 355 -17.05 1.69 -9.11
CA THR A 355 -18.20 1.49 -10.00
C THR A 355 -19.49 1.96 -9.34
N GLU A 356 -19.76 1.46 -8.13
CA GLU A 356 -20.95 1.82 -7.35
C GLU A 356 -20.97 3.32 -7.02
N ALA A 357 -19.81 3.89 -6.68
CA ALA A 357 -19.68 5.30 -6.33
C ALA A 357 -20.00 6.22 -7.52
N ASN A 358 -19.54 5.85 -8.72
CA ASN A 358 -19.82 6.59 -9.94
C ASN A 358 -21.29 6.44 -10.38
N GLU A 359 -21.87 5.24 -10.29
CA GLU A 359 -23.28 5.00 -10.62
C GLU A 359 -24.22 5.79 -9.69
N LYS A 360 -23.92 5.84 -8.39
CA LYS A 360 -24.73 6.52 -7.38
C LYS A 360 -24.38 7.99 -7.19
N GLN A 361 -23.28 8.45 -7.79
CA GLN A 361 -22.68 9.76 -7.54
C GLN A 361 -22.47 10.05 -6.04
N ARG A 362 -22.05 9.03 -5.28
CA ARG A 362 -21.81 9.12 -3.84
C ARG A 362 -20.60 8.28 -3.43
N SER A 363 -19.69 8.87 -2.66
CA SER A 363 -18.48 8.19 -2.16
C SER A 363 -18.75 7.44 -0.85
N ASP A 364 -19.41 6.29 -0.93
CA ASP A 364 -19.67 5.42 0.23
C ASP A 364 -18.45 4.56 0.57
N TRP A 365 -17.40 5.20 1.12
CA TRP A 365 -16.26 4.49 1.67
C TRP A 365 -16.70 3.54 2.79
N LYS A 366 -16.18 2.32 2.77
CA LYS A 366 -16.57 1.25 3.70
C LYS A 366 -15.38 0.41 4.08
N LEU A 367 -15.50 -0.27 5.22
CA LEU A 367 -14.55 -1.29 5.63
C LEU A 367 -14.61 -2.44 4.62
N GLU A 368 -13.46 -2.78 4.05
CA GLU A 368 -13.31 -3.97 3.22
C GLU A 368 -13.17 -5.19 4.11
N TYR A 369 -12.18 -5.17 5.01
CA TYR A 369 -11.93 -6.25 5.96
C TYR A 369 -11.13 -5.77 7.19
N ILE A 370 -11.24 -6.55 8.26
CA ILE A 370 -10.33 -6.53 9.42
C ILE A 370 -9.43 -7.76 9.27
N MET A 371 -8.12 -7.59 9.25
CA MET A 371 -7.20 -8.66 8.86
C MET A 371 -7.26 -9.86 9.80
N THR A 372 -7.30 -9.62 11.11
CA THR A 372 -7.40 -10.70 12.10
C THR A 372 -8.71 -11.48 11.96
N GLU A 373 -9.84 -10.80 11.79
CA GLU A 373 -11.15 -11.45 11.60
C GLU A 373 -11.23 -12.20 10.26
N ALA A 374 -10.73 -11.59 9.18
CA ALA A 374 -10.79 -12.13 7.84
C ALA A 374 -9.99 -13.44 7.73
N PHE A 375 -8.83 -13.52 8.37
CA PHE A 375 -7.91 -14.67 8.26
C PHE A 375 -7.80 -15.51 9.53
N GLY A 376 -8.60 -15.22 10.56
CA GLY A 376 -8.56 -15.93 11.84
C GLY A 376 -7.22 -15.80 12.58
N LEU A 377 -6.55 -14.66 12.45
CA LEU A 377 -5.27 -14.38 13.11
C LEU A 377 -5.50 -13.77 14.50
N THR A 378 -4.52 -13.92 15.39
CA THR A 378 -4.53 -13.26 16.71
C THR A 378 -3.86 -11.89 16.70
N ASP A 379 -2.94 -11.69 15.76
CA ASP A 379 -2.09 -10.52 15.61
C ASP A 379 -1.44 -10.53 14.22
N LEU A 380 -0.62 -9.51 13.93
CA LEU A 380 0.16 -9.42 12.69
C LEU A 380 1.66 -9.63 12.93
N LEU A 381 2.02 -10.41 13.95
CA LEU A 381 3.40 -10.80 14.19
C LEU A 381 3.93 -11.68 13.05
N PRO A 382 5.26 -11.73 12.84
CA PRO A 382 5.85 -12.49 11.74
C PRO A 382 5.43 -13.97 11.73
N GLN A 383 5.22 -14.56 12.91
CA GLN A 383 4.79 -15.96 13.03
C GLN A 383 3.37 -16.19 12.52
N SER A 384 2.44 -15.27 12.80
CA SER A 384 1.05 -15.32 12.33
C SER A 384 1.00 -15.12 10.81
N LEU A 385 1.79 -14.19 10.26
CA LEU A 385 1.88 -13.98 8.82
C LEU A 385 2.52 -15.16 8.08
N LEU A 386 3.53 -15.81 8.66
CA LEU A 386 4.10 -17.04 8.09
C LEU A 386 3.05 -18.16 8.04
N GLN A 387 2.26 -18.34 9.10
CA GLN A 387 1.18 -19.34 9.10
C GLN A 387 0.15 -19.04 8.02
N LEU A 388 -0.24 -17.78 7.86
CA LEU A 388 -1.13 -17.35 6.78
C LEU A 388 -0.53 -17.64 5.39
N GLY A 389 0.71 -17.21 5.14
CA GLY A 389 1.39 -17.47 3.86
C GLY A 389 1.55 -18.97 3.54
N LEU A 390 1.80 -19.80 4.56
CA LEU A 390 1.85 -21.25 4.40
C LEU A 390 0.47 -21.85 4.11
N SER A 391 -0.61 -21.30 4.67
CA SER A 391 -1.99 -21.74 4.39
C SER A 391 -2.39 -21.54 2.92
N PHE A 392 -1.78 -20.55 2.25
CA PHE A 392 -2.03 -20.30 0.82
C PHE A 392 -1.54 -21.44 -0.07
N ARG A 393 -0.59 -22.25 0.40
CA ARG A 393 -0.02 -23.39 -0.34
C ARG A 393 -0.98 -24.57 -0.49
N LEU A 394 -2.08 -24.58 0.28
CA LEU A 394 -3.05 -25.66 0.23
C LEU A 394 -3.81 -25.65 -1.11
N LEU A 395 -4.09 -26.85 -1.65
CA LEU A 395 -4.98 -26.99 -2.80
C LEU A 395 -6.37 -26.44 -2.44
N HIS A 396 -6.93 -25.57 -3.28
CA HIS A 396 -8.20 -24.89 -3.04
C HIS A 396 -8.24 -24.10 -1.71
N SER A 397 -7.15 -23.39 -1.38
CA SER A 397 -7.05 -22.55 -0.19
C SER A 397 -8.03 -21.38 -0.25
N LYS A 398 -9.08 -21.43 0.59
CA LYS A 398 -10.03 -20.32 0.76
C LYS A 398 -9.38 -19.05 1.27
N ASP A 399 -8.31 -19.18 2.05
CA ASP A 399 -7.55 -18.04 2.54
C ASP A 399 -6.78 -17.38 1.41
N PHE A 400 -6.24 -18.17 0.47
CA PHE A 400 -5.62 -17.59 -0.73
C PHE A 400 -6.64 -16.91 -1.64
N ASP A 401 -7.80 -17.52 -1.89
CA ASP A 401 -8.85 -16.90 -2.73
C ASP A 401 -9.31 -15.56 -2.14
N LYS A 402 -9.46 -15.51 -0.81
CA LYS A 402 -9.78 -14.28 -0.07
C LYS A 402 -8.66 -13.25 -0.15
N TYR A 403 -7.42 -13.67 0.10
CA TYR A 403 -6.24 -12.82 -0.04
C TYR A 403 -6.14 -12.21 -1.44
N PHE A 404 -6.35 -13.00 -2.50
CA PHE A 404 -6.27 -12.51 -3.87
C PHE A 404 -7.42 -11.56 -4.24
N SER A 405 -8.62 -11.74 -3.67
CA SER A 405 -9.68 -10.74 -3.78
C SER A 405 -9.26 -9.40 -3.16
N HIS A 406 -8.68 -9.43 -1.95
CA HIS A 406 -8.18 -8.23 -1.26
C HIS A 406 -6.94 -7.62 -1.90
N PHE A 407 -6.10 -8.42 -2.56
CA PHE A 407 -4.95 -7.96 -3.36
C PHE A 407 -5.36 -6.91 -4.40
N MET A 408 -6.56 -7.06 -4.97
CA MET A 408 -7.19 -6.13 -5.91
C MET A 408 -8.21 -5.19 -5.24
N VAL A 409 -8.25 -5.13 -3.91
CA VAL A 409 -9.21 -4.33 -3.12
C VAL A 409 -10.66 -4.61 -3.54
N SER A 410 -10.98 -5.90 -3.69
CA SER A 410 -12.30 -6.35 -4.11
C SER A 410 -12.79 -5.74 -5.44
N TYR A 411 -11.85 -5.42 -6.34
CA TYR A 411 -12.14 -4.87 -7.68
C TYR A 411 -13.07 -5.76 -8.49
N ASN A 412 -12.77 -7.07 -8.56
CA ASN A 412 -13.57 -8.02 -9.31
C ASN A 412 -13.42 -9.44 -8.75
N SER A 413 -14.50 -9.96 -8.16
CA SER A 413 -14.55 -11.29 -7.56
C SER A 413 -14.54 -12.45 -8.57
N SER A 414 -14.72 -12.17 -9.87
CA SER A 414 -14.73 -13.20 -10.92
C SER A 414 -13.32 -13.55 -11.41
N ILE A 415 -12.30 -12.76 -11.04
CA ILE A 415 -10.92 -13.00 -11.43
C ILE A 415 -10.31 -14.04 -10.48
N ILE A 416 -9.82 -15.14 -11.06
CA ILE A 416 -9.25 -16.26 -10.32
C ILE A 416 -7.74 -16.29 -10.55
N CYS A 417 -6.98 -16.53 -9.48
CA CYS A 417 -5.54 -16.74 -9.52
C CYS A 417 -5.24 -18.20 -9.17
N ASP A 418 -4.94 -19.01 -10.19
CA ASP A 418 -4.59 -20.41 -10.03
C ASP A 418 -3.25 -20.73 -10.67
N GLY A 419 -2.79 -21.97 -10.45
CA GLY A 419 -1.54 -22.50 -10.99
C GLY A 419 -0.38 -21.52 -10.86
N TYR A 420 0.06 -21.00 -12.01
CA TYR A 420 1.24 -20.13 -12.06
C TYR A 420 1.07 -18.79 -11.34
N CYS A 421 -0.12 -18.19 -11.41
CA CYS A 421 -0.43 -16.94 -10.71
C CYS A 421 -0.28 -17.12 -9.19
N LYS A 422 -0.86 -18.20 -8.66
CA LYS A 422 -0.81 -18.53 -7.24
C LYS A 422 0.62 -18.81 -6.78
N VAL A 423 1.41 -19.54 -7.57
CA VAL A 423 2.81 -19.81 -7.26
C VAL A 423 3.61 -18.51 -7.14
N ILE A 424 3.47 -17.56 -8.07
CA ILE A 424 4.16 -16.26 -7.97
C ILE A 424 3.74 -15.51 -6.71
N GLN A 425 2.44 -15.38 -6.48
CA GLN A 425 1.88 -14.67 -5.32
C GLN A 425 2.42 -15.23 -4.00
N VAL A 426 2.30 -16.54 -3.79
CA VAL A 426 2.68 -17.15 -2.52
C VAL A 426 4.19 -17.18 -2.33
N CYS A 427 4.98 -17.37 -3.40
CA CYS A 427 6.44 -17.27 -3.29
C CYS A 427 6.89 -15.85 -2.95
N ALA A 428 6.27 -14.81 -3.52
CA ALA A 428 6.57 -13.42 -3.18
C ALA A 428 6.19 -13.07 -1.72
N VAL A 429 5.10 -13.64 -1.19
CA VAL A 429 4.71 -13.49 0.22
C VAL A 429 5.76 -14.09 1.16
N LEU A 430 6.27 -15.27 0.84
CA LEU A 430 7.11 -16.06 1.75
C LEU A 430 8.62 -15.81 1.65
N TYR A 431 9.09 -15.33 0.50
CA TYR A 431 10.52 -15.32 0.18
C TYR A 431 10.93 -14.01 -0.50
N LEU A 432 11.77 -13.25 0.19
CA LEU A 432 12.19 -11.90 -0.22
C LEU A 432 13.61 -11.88 -0.80
N ASP A 433 14.37 -12.96 -0.69
CA ASP A 433 15.72 -13.10 -1.27
C ASP A 433 15.73 -14.10 -2.43
N GLU A 434 16.68 -13.92 -3.35
CA GLU A 434 16.78 -14.69 -4.59
C GLU A 434 16.86 -16.20 -4.36
N PRO A 435 17.76 -16.73 -3.50
CA PRO A 435 17.90 -18.17 -3.38
C PRO A 435 16.60 -18.86 -2.93
N SER A 436 15.92 -18.27 -1.94
CA SER A 436 14.69 -18.84 -1.39
C SER A 436 13.48 -18.65 -2.32
N TYR A 437 13.37 -17.50 -3.00
CA TYR A 437 12.32 -17.27 -3.98
C TYR A 437 12.46 -18.20 -5.19
N SER A 438 13.66 -18.32 -5.76
CA SER A 438 13.95 -19.21 -6.89
C SER A 438 13.67 -20.67 -6.53
N GLU A 439 14.04 -21.11 -5.32
CA GLU A 439 13.70 -22.44 -4.82
C GLU A 439 12.19 -22.65 -4.76
N CYS A 440 11.44 -21.69 -4.20
CA CYS A 440 9.98 -21.75 -4.13
C CYS A 440 9.33 -21.86 -5.52
N ILE A 441 9.73 -21.01 -6.46
CA ILE A 441 9.21 -21.00 -7.83
C ILE A 441 9.50 -22.33 -8.54
N SER A 442 10.67 -22.94 -8.31
CA SER A 442 11.04 -24.21 -8.93
C SER A 442 10.23 -25.42 -8.40
N LYS A 443 9.79 -25.36 -7.14
CA LYS A 443 9.09 -26.44 -6.44
C LYS A 443 7.57 -26.22 -6.31
N GLY A 444 7.07 -25.04 -6.67
CA GLY A 444 5.66 -24.68 -6.58
C GLY A 444 4.79 -25.52 -7.50
N GLN A 445 3.97 -26.40 -6.93
CA GLN A 445 2.97 -27.23 -7.62
C GLN A 445 1.65 -27.21 -6.83
N TRP A 446 1.07 -26.02 -6.62
CA TRP A 446 0.00 -25.77 -5.64
C TRP A 446 -1.27 -25.16 -6.25
#